data_AF-A0A9E6WAR4-F1
#
_entry.id   AF-A0A9E6WAR4-F1
#
_cell.length_a   1.000
_cell.length_b   1.000
_cell.length_c   1.000
_cell.angle_alpha   90.00
_cell.angle_beta   90.00
_cell.angle_gamma   90.00
#
_symmetry.space_group_name_H-M   'P 1'
#
loop_
_entity.id
_entity.type
_entity.pdbx_description
1 polymer ?
#
loop_
_entity_poly.entity_id
_entity_poly.type
_entity_poly.pdbx_seq_one_letter_code
_entity_poly.pdbx_strand_id
1 'polypeptide(L)'
;MLQPKKVKFRRVQKGRMKGNAQRGNQLAFGSFGIKSLEEEWITGRQIEAARVAVTRYMQRQGQIWIRIFPDKPITKKPAEVRMGKGKGAPEGFVATVAPGRIIIEAEGVPFEMAKEALRLAAQKLPVKTKFIVRRDYVEEQKGE
;
A
#
# COMPACT_ATOMS: atom_id res chain seq x y z
N MET A 1 1.16 -0.82 -14.30
CA MET A 1 1.62 -0.68 -12.90
C MET A 1 1.63 0.80 -12.53
N LEU A 2 1.26 1.13 -11.29
CA LEU A 2 1.20 2.52 -10.82
C LEU A 2 2.59 3.16 -10.90
N GLN A 3 2.68 4.32 -11.56
CA GLN A 3 3.88 5.16 -11.64
C GLN A 3 3.49 6.60 -11.98
N PRO A 4 4.32 7.60 -11.64
CA PRO A 4 4.07 8.98 -12.02
C PRO A 4 4.11 9.15 -13.55
N LYS A 5 3.18 9.94 -14.10
CA LYS A 5 3.17 10.26 -15.55
C LYS A 5 4.34 11.16 -15.94
N LYS A 6 4.71 12.11 -15.06
CA LYS A 6 5.85 13.01 -15.22
C LYS A 6 6.55 13.19 -13.87
N VAL A 7 7.87 13.29 -13.90
CA VAL A 7 8.70 13.61 -12.73
C VAL A 7 9.61 14.78 -13.06
N LYS A 8 9.76 15.73 -12.13
CA LYS A 8 10.71 16.84 -12.29
C LYS A 8 12.16 16.36 -12.30
N PHE A 9 12.46 15.36 -11.46
CA PHE A 9 13.81 14.79 -11.32
C PHE A 9 13.78 13.28 -11.53
N ARG A 10 14.68 12.79 -12.39
CA ARG A 10 14.77 11.35 -12.70
C ARG A 10 15.41 10.51 -11.58
N ARG A 11 16.25 11.12 -10.73
CA ARG A 11 17.01 10.43 -9.66
C ARG A 11 16.92 11.26 -8.39
N VAL A 12 16.48 10.65 -7.28
CA VAL A 12 16.35 11.31 -5.96
C VAL A 12 17.18 10.61 -4.90
N GLN A 13 17.73 11.34 -3.93
CA GLN A 13 18.44 10.71 -2.81
C GLN A 13 17.53 9.72 -2.07
N LYS A 14 18.10 8.65 -1.49
CA LYS A 14 17.32 7.60 -0.80
C LYS A 14 16.55 8.15 0.40
N GLY A 15 17.10 9.15 1.11
CA GLY A 15 16.53 9.64 2.37
C GLY A 15 16.56 8.57 3.47
N ARG A 16 15.89 8.84 4.59
CA ARG A 16 15.71 7.92 5.71
C ARG A 16 14.24 7.83 6.07
N MET A 17 13.77 6.66 6.47
CA MET A 17 12.46 6.48 7.11
C MET A 17 12.67 6.60 8.62
N LYS A 18 11.82 7.39 9.27
CA LYS A 18 11.83 7.58 10.73
C LYS A 18 10.43 7.91 11.22
N GLY A 19 9.98 7.16 12.22
CA GLY A 19 8.83 7.52 13.05
C GLY A 19 7.48 7.15 12.44
N ASN A 20 6.43 7.53 13.15
CA ASN A 20 5.07 7.16 12.79
C ASN A 20 4.49 8.06 11.70
N ALA A 21 3.58 7.49 10.91
CA ALA A 21 2.83 8.21 9.89
C ALA A 21 2.00 9.34 10.52
N GLN A 22 2.35 10.58 10.19
CA GLN A 22 1.62 11.78 10.62
C GLN A 22 0.38 12.04 9.76
N ARG A 23 0.32 11.48 8.55
CA ARG A 23 -0.77 11.70 7.58
C ARG A 23 -1.26 10.38 7.00
N GLY A 24 -2.56 10.34 6.67
CA GLY A 24 -3.22 9.15 6.13
C GLY A 24 -3.06 7.93 7.02
N ASN A 25 -3.14 8.16 8.32
CA ASN A 25 -3.11 7.17 9.39
C ASN A 25 -4.52 6.80 9.90
N GLN A 26 -5.56 7.42 9.32
CA GLN A 26 -6.97 7.17 9.58
C GLN A 26 -7.66 6.76 8.28
N LEU A 27 -8.72 5.96 8.40
CA LEU A 27 -9.63 5.66 7.29
C LEU A 27 -10.31 6.96 6.86
N ALA A 28 -10.43 7.21 5.56
CA ALA A 28 -11.16 8.40 5.08
C ALA A 28 -12.24 8.09 4.03
N PHE A 29 -12.19 6.93 3.37
CA PHE A 29 -13.16 6.57 2.34
C PHE A 29 -13.92 5.32 2.73
N GLY A 30 -13.22 4.21 3.02
CA GLY A 30 -13.87 2.93 3.30
C GLY A 30 -14.19 2.69 4.79
N SER A 31 -15.04 1.70 5.05
CA SER A 31 -15.39 1.24 6.41
C SER A 31 -14.33 0.32 7.01
N PHE A 32 -13.53 -0.33 6.17
CA PHE A 32 -12.46 -1.24 6.56
C PHE A 32 -11.14 -0.85 5.92
N GLY A 33 -10.03 -1.26 6.51
CA GLY A 33 -8.73 -1.13 5.85
C GLY A 33 -7.60 -1.85 6.56
N ILE A 34 -6.41 -1.74 5.98
CA ILE A 34 -5.17 -2.24 6.56
C ILE A 34 -4.17 -1.10 6.75
N LYS A 35 -3.58 -1.05 7.94
CA LYS A 35 -2.49 -0.13 8.27
C LYS A 35 -1.16 -0.87 8.41
N SER A 36 -0.06 -0.22 8.01
CA SER A 36 1.28 -0.75 8.27
C SER A 36 1.63 -0.68 9.76
N LEU A 37 2.39 -1.64 10.26
CA LEU A 37 3.02 -1.59 11.58
C LEU A 37 4.53 -1.32 11.48
N GLU A 38 5.09 -1.40 10.28
CA GLU A 38 6.53 -1.31 10.02
C GLU A 38 6.85 -0.24 8.95
N GLU A 39 8.13 0.11 8.84
CA GLU A 39 8.67 1.01 7.82
C GLU A 39 9.21 0.19 6.65
N GLU A 40 8.74 0.45 5.42
CA GLU A 40 9.25 -0.23 4.22
C GLU A 40 8.95 0.55 2.93
N TRP A 41 9.69 0.25 1.88
CA TRP A 41 9.40 0.66 0.51
C TRP A 41 8.53 -0.38 -0.20
N ILE A 42 7.29 0.00 -0.49
CA ILE A 42 6.35 -0.88 -1.19
C ILE A 42 6.38 -0.57 -2.69
N THR A 43 6.72 -1.57 -3.49
CA THR A 43 6.77 -1.46 -4.95
C THR A 43 5.36 -1.37 -5.55
N GLY A 44 5.25 -0.76 -6.74
CA GLY A 44 3.99 -0.77 -7.49
C GLY A 44 3.48 -2.18 -7.82
N ARG A 45 4.36 -3.19 -7.87
CA ARG A 45 3.99 -4.61 -8.09
C ARG A 45 3.28 -5.20 -6.88
N GLN A 46 3.79 -4.93 -5.67
CA GLN A 46 3.20 -5.40 -4.42
C GLN A 46 1.83 -4.75 -4.17
N ILE A 47 1.71 -3.45 -4.47
CA ILE A 47 0.43 -2.73 -4.40
C ILE A 47 -0.60 -3.38 -5.33
N GLU A 48 -0.22 -3.66 -6.57
CA GLU A 48 -1.13 -4.29 -7.54
C GLU A 48 -1.50 -5.72 -7.15
N ALA A 49 -0.53 -6.50 -6.66
CA ALA A 49 -0.79 -7.86 -6.18
C ALA A 49 -1.78 -7.86 -5.00
N ALA A 50 -1.63 -6.92 -4.05
CA ALA A 50 -2.57 -6.75 -2.95
C ALA A 50 -3.96 -6.32 -3.45
N ARG A 51 -4.05 -5.35 -4.37
CA ARG A 51 -5.32 -4.91 -4.98
C ARG A 51 -6.06 -6.06 -5.67
N VAL A 52 -5.35 -6.84 -6.48
CA VAL A 52 -5.92 -7.99 -7.20
C VAL A 52 -6.43 -9.04 -6.20
N ALA A 53 -5.69 -9.33 -5.14
CA ALA A 53 -6.12 -10.27 -4.10
C ALA A 53 -7.45 -9.85 -3.45
N VAL A 54 -7.55 -8.58 -3.03
CA VAL A 54 -8.78 -8.02 -2.44
C VAL A 54 -9.94 -8.11 -3.43
N THR A 55 -9.73 -7.58 -4.64
CA THR A 55 -10.78 -7.50 -5.68
C THR A 55 -11.30 -8.89 -6.06
N ARG A 56 -10.41 -9.89 -6.13
CA ARG A 56 -10.77 -11.27 -6.47
C ARG A 56 -11.58 -11.92 -5.36
N TYR A 57 -11.19 -11.74 -4.10
CA TYR A 57 -11.91 -12.32 -2.97
C TYR A 57 -13.28 -11.68 -2.78
N MET A 58 -13.38 -10.36 -2.93
CA MET A 58 -14.65 -9.62 -2.89
C MET A 58 -15.53 -9.86 -4.13
N GLN A 59 -15.09 -10.67 -5.10
CA GLN A 59 -15.82 -10.95 -6.34
C GLN A 59 -16.25 -9.67 -7.10
N ARG A 60 -15.45 -8.61 -7.01
CA ARG A 60 -15.75 -7.26 -7.54
C ARG A 60 -17.01 -6.59 -6.95
N GLN A 61 -17.47 -7.05 -5.79
CA GLN A 61 -18.47 -6.35 -4.99
C GLN A 61 -17.80 -5.29 -4.13
N GLY A 62 -18.52 -4.21 -3.83
CA GLY A 62 -18.02 -3.10 -3.03
C GLY A 62 -16.96 -2.25 -3.75
N GLN A 63 -16.29 -1.41 -2.97
CA GLN A 63 -15.31 -0.45 -3.45
C GLN A 63 -13.98 -0.61 -2.71
N ILE A 64 -12.88 -0.34 -3.40
CA ILE A 64 -11.52 -0.46 -2.87
C ILE A 64 -10.76 0.83 -3.19
N TRP A 65 -10.10 1.39 -2.18
CA TRP A 65 -9.21 2.53 -2.34
C TRP A 65 -7.78 2.16 -1.99
N ILE A 66 -6.85 2.48 -2.88
CA ILE A 66 -5.42 2.39 -2.60
C ILE A 66 -4.97 3.75 -2.07
N ARG A 67 -4.50 3.78 -0.82
CA ARG A 67 -4.14 5.00 -0.08
C ARG A 67 -2.68 5.39 -0.22
N ILE A 68 -1.88 4.57 -0.90
CA ILE A 68 -0.46 4.83 -1.16
C ILE A 68 -0.19 4.85 -2.66
N PHE A 69 0.78 5.65 -3.09
CA PHE A 69 1.15 5.76 -4.49
C PHE A 69 2.68 5.66 -4.62
N PRO A 70 3.20 4.86 -5.57
CA PRO A 70 4.63 4.73 -5.77
C PRO A 70 5.14 5.92 -6.59
N ASP A 71 5.60 6.96 -5.89
CA ASP A 71 6.11 8.21 -6.47
C ASP A 71 7.64 8.32 -6.44
N LYS A 72 8.30 7.58 -5.55
CA LYS A 72 9.73 7.69 -5.31
C LYS A 72 10.52 6.80 -6.26
N PRO A 73 11.39 7.36 -7.14
CA PRO A 73 12.19 6.54 -8.04
C PRO A 73 13.32 5.83 -7.29
N ILE A 74 13.45 4.52 -7.54
CA ILE A 74 14.57 3.71 -7.09
C ILE A 74 15.58 3.52 -8.22
N THR A 75 16.86 3.46 -7.87
CA THR A 75 17.95 3.28 -8.83
C THR A 75 18.78 2.07 -8.49
N LYS A 76 19.25 1.36 -9.51
CA LYS A 76 20.14 0.22 -9.36
C LYS A 76 21.34 0.36 -10.30
N LYS A 77 22.51 -0.05 -9.83
CA LYS A 77 23.69 -0.18 -10.68
C LYS A 77 23.59 -1.48 -11.48
N PRO A 78 24.08 -1.52 -12.73
CA PRO A 78 24.17 -2.76 -13.48
C PRO A 78 24.88 -3.85 -12.66
N ALA A 79 24.56 -5.11 -12.94
CA ALA A 79 25.31 -6.22 -12.35
C ALA A 79 26.79 -6.12 -12.77
N GLU A 80 27.68 -6.70 -11.95
CA GLU A 80 29.11 -6.89 -12.28
C GLU A 80 29.96 -5.61 -12.37
N VAL A 81 29.40 -4.42 -12.06
CA VAL A 81 30.17 -3.17 -12.05
C VAL A 81 30.67 -2.79 -10.65
N ARG A 82 31.84 -2.16 -10.60
CA ARG A 82 32.44 -1.63 -9.37
C ARG A 82 31.72 -0.38 -8.84
N MET A 83 32.07 0.02 -7.62
CA MET A 83 31.66 1.30 -7.03
C MET A 83 32.22 2.51 -7.81
N GLY A 84 31.71 3.72 -7.55
CA GLY A 84 32.06 4.93 -8.32
C GLY A 84 31.22 5.14 -9.60
N LYS A 85 31.69 6.00 -10.52
CA LYS A 85 31.04 6.33 -11.82
C LYS A 85 29.61 6.89 -11.73
N GLY A 86 29.25 7.45 -10.58
CA GLY A 86 27.95 8.08 -10.34
C GLY A 86 26.82 7.11 -9.99
N LYS A 87 25.61 7.63 -10.03
CA LYS A 87 24.40 6.93 -9.59
C LYS A 87 23.79 6.09 -10.71
N GLY A 88 23.33 4.88 -10.37
CA GLY A 88 22.69 3.94 -11.30
C GLY A 88 21.44 4.49 -11.98
N ALA A 89 20.95 3.73 -12.96
CA ALA A 89 19.74 4.06 -13.71
C ALA A 89 18.47 3.86 -12.85
N PRO A 90 17.40 4.64 -13.05
CA PRO A 90 16.09 4.37 -12.44
C PRO A 90 15.55 3.01 -12.88
N GLU A 91 15.14 2.18 -11.94
CA GLU A 91 14.62 0.82 -12.19
C GLU A 91 13.10 0.74 -11.96
N GLY A 92 12.56 1.60 -11.09
CA GLY A 92 11.14 1.61 -10.80
C GLY A 92 10.76 2.67 -9.77
N PHE A 93 9.54 2.56 -9.26
CA PHE A 93 8.99 3.45 -8.25
C PHE A 93 8.50 2.67 -7.04
N VAL A 94 8.65 3.28 -5.87
CA VAL A 94 8.21 2.73 -4.59
C VAL A 94 7.40 3.77 -3.82
N ALA A 95 6.45 3.30 -3.03
CA ALA A 95 5.76 4.07 -2.03
C ALA A 95 6.53 3.94 -0.71
N THR A 96 6.88 5.06 -0.09
CA THR A 96 7.48 5.03 1.25
C THR A 96 6.36 4.91 2.28
N VAL A 97 6.38 3.84 3.07
CA VAL A 97 5.34 3.56 4.07
C VAL A 97 5.97 3.59 5.46
N ALA A 98 5.28 4.27 6.38
CA ALA A 98 5.65 4.36 7.79
C ALA A 98 4.58 3.66 8.66
N PRO A 99 4.93 3.23 9.88
CA PRO A 99 4.00 2.65 10.85
C PRO A 99 2.78 3.56 11.04
N GLY A 100 1.58 2.96 11.02
CA GLY A 100 0.30 3.64 11.11
C GLY A 100 -0.28 4.09 9.78
N ARG A 101 0.47 4.10 8.68
CA ARG A 101 -0.04 4.50 7.36
C ARG A 101 -1.09 3.51 6.85
N ILE A 102 -2.25 4.00 6.42
CA ILE A 102 -3.26 3.20 5.74
C ILE A 102 -2.79 2.89 4.31
N ILE A 103 -2.87 1.61 3.94
CA ILE A 103 -2.40 1.11 2.64
C ILE A 103 -3.58 0.90 1.68
N ILE A 104 -4.59 0.14 2.10
CA ILE A 104 -5.81 -0.15 1.34
C ILE A 104 -7.03 0.05 2.25
N GLU A 105 -8.11 0.57 1.67
CA GLU A 105 -9.44 0.65 2.27
C GLU A 105 -10.45 -0.12 1.42
N ALA A 106 -11.51 -0.62 2.06
CA ALA A 106 -12.60 -1.32 1.43
C ALA A 106 -13.95 -0.93 2.05
N GLU A 107 -15.02 -0.98 1.26
CA GLU A 107 -16.40 -0.70 1.65
C GLU A 107 -17.39 -1.49 0.79
N GLY A 108 -18.65 -1.56 1.23
CA GLY A 108 -19.73 -2.16 0.44
C GLY A 108 -19.71 -3.68 0.43
N VAL A 109 -19.08 -4.29 1.44
CA VAL A 109 -19.05 -5.74 1.66
C VAL A 109 -19.19 -6.05 3.16
N PRO A 110 -19.69 -7.24 3.54
CA PRO A 110 -19.79 -7.66 4.93
C PRO A 110 -18.44 -7.69 5.65
N PHE A 111 -18.46 -7.54 6.98
CA PHE A 111 -17.26 -7.53 7.83
C PHE A 111 -16.36 -8.75 7.59
N GLU A 112 -16.92 -9.96 7.61
CA GLU A 112 -16.16 -11.20 7.42
C GLU A 112 -15.49 -11.25 6.05
N MET A 113 -16.19 -10.80 5.00
CA MET A 113 -15.65 -10.72 3.65
C MET A 113 -14.50 -9.70 3.56
N ALA A 114 -14.67 -8.51 4.16
CA ALA A 114 -13.64 -7.47 4.17
C ALA A 114 -12.38 -7.93 4.93
N LYS A 115 -12.57 -8.55 6.09
CA LYS A 115 -11.50 -9.06 6.95
C LYS A 115 -10.64 -10.08 6.22
N GLU A 116 -11.28 -11.05 5.56
CA GLU A 116 -10.57 -12.10 4.84
C GLU A 116 -9.90 -11.56 3.56
N ALA A 117 -10.59 -10.70 2.80
CA ALA A 117 -10.00 -10.05 1.62
C ALA A 117 -8.72 -9.27 1.97
N LEU A 118 -8.78 -8.49 3.06
CA LEU A 118 -7.67 -7.67 3.51
C LEU A 118 -6.55 -8.49 4.18
N ARG A 119 -6.87 -9.65 4.77
CA ARG A 119 -5.88 -10.63 5.23
C ARG A 119 -5.07 -11.20 4.07
N LEU A 120 -5.73 -11.56 2.97
CA LEU A 120 -5.05 -12.04 1.75
C LEU A 120 -4.18 -10.95 1.12
N ALA A 121 -4.63 -9.70 1.16
CA ALA A 121 -3.86 -8.54 0.71
C ALA A 121 -2.58 -8.34 1.54
N ALA A 122 -2.69 -8.47 2.86
CA ALA A 122 -1.57 -8.34 3.78
C ALA A 122 -0.42 -9.30 3.45
N GLN A 123 -0.73 -10.54 3.04
CA GLN A 123 0.28 -11.54 2.63
C GLN A 123 1.06 -11.16 1.37
N LYS A 124 0.60 -10.17 0.58
CA LYS A 124 1.31 -9.67 -0.61
C LYS A 124 2.23 -8.50 -0.30
N LEU A 125 2.17 -7.98 0.92
CA LEU A 125 2.95 -6.81 1.35
C LEU A 125 4.16 -7.25 2.17
N PRO A 126 5.31 -6.56 2.04
CA PRO A 126 6.53 -6.89 2.77
C PRO A 126 6.55 -6.36 4.22
N VAL A 127 5.38 -6.05 4.80
CA VAL A 127 5.25 -5.44 6.12
C VAL A 127 4.17 -6.13 6.93
N LYS A 128 4.34 -6.16 8.25
CA LYS A 128 3.24 -6.49 9.16
C LYS A 128 2.15 -5.43 9.04
N THR A 129 0.91 -5.89 8.91
CA THR A 129 -0.26 -5.01 8.84
C THR A 129 -1.24 -5.32 9.95
N LYS A 130 -2.10 -4.34 10.26
CA LYS A 130 -3.23 -4.52 11.16
C LYS A 130 -4.50 -4.14 10.43
N PHE A 131 -5.49 -5.03 10.49
CA PHE A 131 -6.85 -4.74 10.05
C PHE A 131 -7.49 -3.72 10.99
N ILE A 132 -8.21 -2.75 10.42
CA ILE A 132 -8.91 -1.70 11.14
C ILE A 132 -10.32 -1.53 10.59
N VAL A 133 -11.22 -1.14 11.49
CA VAL A 133 -12.62 -0.86 11.22
C VAL A 133 -12.87 0.60 11.58
N ARG A 134 -13.74 1.27 10.82
CA ARG A 134 -14.21 2.61 11.18
C ARG A 134 -14.99 2.55 12.49
N ARG A 135 -14.89 3.61 13.31
CA ARG A 135 -15.43 3.61 14.68
C ARG A 135 -16.96 3.57 14.75
N ASP A 136 -17.60 4.17 13.76
CA ASP A 136 -19.05 4.28 13.55
C ASP A 136 -19.62 3.13 12.72
N TYR A 137 -18.82 2.11 12.38
CA TYR A 137 -19.32 0.95 11.67
C TYR A 137 -20.28 0.16 12.57
N VAL A 138 -21.52 0.05 12.12
CA VAL A 138 -22.53 -0.83 12.71
C VAL A 138 -22.72 -2.00 11.75
N GLU A 139 -22.64 -3.21 12.29
CA GLU A 139 -22.92 -4.40 11.51
C GLU A 139 -24.43 -4.53 11.33
N GLU A 140 -24.91 -4.39 10.09
CA GLU A 140 -26.29 -4.70 9.76
C GLU A 140 -26.51 -6.19 9.95
N GLN A 141 -27.15 -6.57 11.07
CA GLN A 141 -27.71 -7.90 11.22
C GLN A 141 -28.75 -8.07 10.13
N LYS A 142 -28.52 -9.00 9.20
CA LYS A 142 -29.56 -9.43 8.27
C LYS A 142 -30.69 -9.97 9.13
N GLY A 143 -31.79 -9.20 9.22
CA GLY A 143 -33.03 -9.66 9.82
C GLY A 143 -33.43 -10.97 9.15
N GLU A 144 -33.80 -11.94 9.97
CA GLU A 144 -34.45 -13.19 9.54
C GLU A 144 -35.68 -12.92 8.68
#